data_AF-A0A942PBL0-F1
#
_entry.id   AF-A0A942PBL0-F1
#
_cell.length_a   1.000
_cell.length_b   1.000
_cell.length_c   1.000
_cell.angle_alpha   90.00
_cell.angle_beta   90.00
_cell.angle_gamma   90.00
#
_symmetry.space_group_name_H-M   'P 1'
#
loop_
_entity.id
_entity.type
_entity.pdbx_description
1 polymer ?
#
loop_
_entity_poly.entity_id
_entity_poly.type
_entity_poly.pdbx_seq_one_letter_code
_entity_poly.pdbx_strand_id
1 'polypeptide(L)'
;MDKNQVFPGQISCALEALKSFFTLSQNALFLASQQKQEFLFYNSHFKALFSDDTSAETIISFDLLFQMVHDDDRHLLEKLLTSPDPMFFNPEGENIRFVTKHLTSKVYNVRCGKMILDHNVNCVTGIMTDMSDILWFEHQQKKNDKTFRELSFITSHELRHEYAKIQSIVQVLDNPEINVRERNDMISAARKSIQVINSTIFKINHKLSFNQTDGYFNFYKRNQQYKKVILIDDDALTNIINKRIIQMVDPNMEVMVFDTISSAETFLQANDHSGEFLILLDVNFPFSSGWDFLLHYQHYTVNSKVIVLSSSIDTYDRDKSREFPMVVDYITKPLSLEMVKEIFNTYR
;
A
#
# COMPACT_ATOMS: atom_id res chain seq x y z
N MET A 1 30.97 47.29 -26.00
CA MET A 1 29.51 47.25 -26.10
C MET A 1 28.96 47.75 -24.79
N ASP A 2 28.37 48.94 -24.84
CA ASP A 2 27.92 49.71 -23.70
C ASP A 2 26.66 49.06 -23.09
N LYS A 3 26.71 48.66 -21.81
CA LYS A 3 25.61 47.94 -21.12
C LYS A 3 24.44 48.87 -20.72
N ASN A 4 24.53 50.16 -21.01
CA ASN A 4 23.59 51.18 -20.55
C ASN A 4 22.51 51.61 -21.57
N GLN A 5 22.31 50.88 -22.66
CA GLN A 5 21.28 51.23 -23.67
C GLN A 5 20.40 50.05 -24.10
N VAL A 6 20.00 49.16 -23.19
CA VAL A 6 19.01 48.13 -23.56
C VAL A 6 17.57 48.69 -23.53
N PHE A 7 17.31 49.82 -22.86
CA PHE A 7 16.00 50.47 -22.84
C PHE A 7 16.11 52.00 -22.91
N PRO A 8 16.33 52.60 -24.10
CA PRO A 8 16.27 54.05 -24.23
C PRO A 8 14.81 54.51 -24.15
N GLY A 9 14.45 55.19 -23.06
CA GLY A 9 13.34 56.15 -23.03
C GLY A 9 11.90 55.62 -23.12
N GLN A 10 11.63 54.34 -22.87
CA GLN A 10 10.25 53.84 -22.80
C GLN A 10 10.02 53.01 -21.53
N ILE A 11 9.53 53.67 -20.47
CA ILE A 11 9.00 53.01 -19.26
C ILE A 11 7.99 51.90 -19.64
N SER A 12 7.28 52.05 -20.75
CA SER A 12 6.37 51.04 -21.29
C SER A 12 7.08 49.73 -21.66
N CYS A 13 8.30 49.79 -22.23
CA CYS A 13 9.04 48.61 -22.69
C CYS A 13 9.58 47.78 -21.52
N ALA A 14 10.05 48.43 -20.44
CA ALA A 14 10.45 47.75 -19.21
C ALA A 14 9.25 47.11 -18.49
N LEU A 15 8.10 47.80 -18.46
CA LEU A 15 6.86 47.28 -17.90
C LEU A 15 6.33 46.07 -18.69
N GLU A 16 6.37 46.12 -20.02
CA GLU A 16 5.99 44.99 -20.88
C GLU A 16 6.93 43.79 -20.71
N ALA A 17 8.24 44.03 -20.58
CA ALA A 17 9.21 42.97 -20.29
C ALA A 17 8.95 42.30 -18.94
N LEU A 18 8.65 43.08 -17.89
CA LEU A 18 8.26 42.55 -16.57
C LEU A 18 6.95 41.76 -16.62
N LYS A 19 5.94 42.26 -17.34
CA LYS A 19 4.68 41.53 -17.56
C LYS A 19 4.94 40.18 -18.23
N SER A 20 5.76 40.17 -19.29
CA SER A 20 6.16 38.95 -20.00
C SER A 20 6.88 37.96 -19.06
N PHE A 21 7.81 38.45 -18.25
CA PHE A 21 8.52 37.61 -17.27
C PHE A 21 7.58 37.00 -16.23
N PHE A 22 6.64 37.79 -15.68
CA PHE A 22 5.64 37.31 -14.72
C PHE A 22 4.72 36.23 -15.32
N THR A 23 4.40 36.33 -16.61
CA THR A 23 3.57 35.34 -17.32
C THR A 23 4.30 34.03 -17.63
N LEU A 24 5.64 34.03 -17.68
CA LEU A 24 6.44 32.82 -17.92
C LEU A 24 6.67 31.98 -16.67
N SER A 25 6.44 32.54 -15.48
CA SER A 25 6.64 31.84 -14.20
C SER A 25 5.51 30.85 -13.92
N GLN A 26 5.87 29.65 -13.47
CA GLN A 26 4.92 28.67 -12.94
C GLN A 26 4.51 28.95 -11.48
N ASN A 27 5.20 29.87 -10.81
CA ASN A 27 4.90 30.25 -9.44
C ASN A 27 3.91 31.42 -9.43
N ALA A 28 3.18 31.56 -8.32
CA ALA A 28 2.35 32.72 -8.08
C ALA A 28 3.25 33.91 -7.69
N LEU A 29 3.21 34.99 -8.47
CA LEU A 29 4.03 36.17 -8.28
C LEU A 29 3.16 37.39 -8.00
N PHE A 30 3.60 38.26 -7.09
CA PHE A 30 2.90 39.50 -6.78
C PHE A 30 3.84 40.66 -6.41
N LEU A 31 3.31 41.87 -6.57
CA LEU A 31 3.82 43.14 -6.06
C LEU A 31 2.68 43.82 -5.31
N ALA A 32 2.93 44.24 -4.08
CA ALA A 32 1.94 44.77 -3.16
C ALA A 32 2.37 46.12 -2.59
N SER A 33 1.40 47.01 -2.34
CA SER A 33 1.62 48.25 -1.58
C SER A 33 1.30 48.02 -0.11
N GLN A 34 2.26 48.29 0.78
CA GLN A 34 2.01 48.20 2.23
C GLN A 34 1.09 49.32 2.71
N GLN A 35 1.14 50.51 2.09
CA GLN A 35 0.33 51.66 2.49
C GLN A 35 -1.15 51.48 2.14
N LYS A 36 -1.43 50.90 0.97
CA LYS A 36 -2.81 50.60 0.54
C LYS A 36 -3.32 49.24 1.03
N GLN A 37 -2.41 48.35 1.46
CA GLN A 37 -2.72 46.95 1.76
C GLN A 37 -3.39 46.21 0.58
N GLU A 38 -2.88 46.47 -0.62
CA GLU A 38 -3.42 45.97 -1.88
C GLU A 38 -2.32 45.39 -2.77
N PHE A 39 -2.66 44.37 -3.55
CA PHE A 39 -1.78 43.80 -4.57
C PHE A 39 -1.89 44.62 -5.86
N LEU A 40 -0.81 45.34 -6.21
CA LEU A 40 -0.74 46.24 -7.35
C LEU A 40 -0.54 45.50 -8.68
N PHE A 41 0.23 44.41 -8.66
CA PHE A 41 0.52 43.61 -9.84
C PHE A 41 0.69 42.14 -9.45
N TYR A 42 0.18 41.22 -10.27
CA TYR A 42 0.27 39.78 -10.02
C TYR A 42 0.03 39.00 -11.30
N ASN A 43 0.51 37.76 -11.35
CA ASN A 43 0.30 36.87 -12.50
C ASN A 43 -0.98 36.03 -12.37
N SER A 44 -1.31 35.27 -13.42
CA SER A 44 -2.48 34.38 -13.47
C SER A 44 -2.45 33.32 -12.36
N HIS A 45 -1.27 32.79 -12.01
CA HIS A 45 -1.12 31.80 -10.95
C HIS A 45 -1.49 32.35 -9.57
N PHE A 46 -1.09 33.59 -9.23
CA PHE A 46 -1.51 34.23 -7.99
C PHE A 46 -3.01 34.55 -8.00
N LYS A 47 -3.53 35.03 -9.13
CA LYS A 47 -4.97 35.30 -9.29
C LYS A 47 -5.84 34.05 -9.08
N ALA A 48 -5.39 32.90 -9.58
CA ALA A 48 -6.10 31.62 -9.47
C ALA A 48 -6.36 31.17 -8.02
N LEU A 49 -5.63 31.70 -7.04
CA LEU A 49 -5.90 31.47 -5.62
C LEU A 49 -7.31 31.95 -5.21
N PHE A 50 -7.80 33.02 -5.83
CA PHE A 50 -9.00 33.75 -5.41
C PHE A 50 -10.26 33.44 -6.22
N SER A 51 -10.36 32.27 -6.86
CA SER A 51 -11.41 31.77 -7.78
C SER A 51 -11.38 32.31 -9.23
N ASP A 52 -11.85 31.46 -10.17
CA ASP A 52 -11.81 31.64 -11.63
C ASP A 52 -12.61 32.85 -12.15
N ASP A 53 -13.50 33.41 -11.34
CA ASP A 53 -14.49 34.43 -11.74
C ASP A 53 -14.08 35.88 -11.41
N THR A 54 -12.82 36.11 -11.03
CA THR A 54 -12.35 37.48 -10.79
C THR A 54 -12.17 38.21 -12.12
N SER A 55 -13.01 39.22 -12.39
CA SER A 55 -12.86 40.11 -13.55
C SER A 55 -11.45 40.73 -13.61
N ALA A 56 -11.02 41.17 -14.79
CA ALA A 56 -9.65 41.64 -15.05
C ALA A 56 -9.19 42.84 -14.18
N GLU A 57 -10.11 43.53 -13.50
CA GLU A 57 -9.85 44.74 -12.70
C GLU A 57 -10.13 44.58 -11.19
N THR A 58 -10.23 43.33 -10.70
CA THR A 58 -10.56 43.11 -9.28
C THR A 58 -9.36 43.45 -8.39
N ILE A 59 -9.46 44.50 -7.57
CA ILE A 59 -8.47 44.84 -6.56
C ILE A 59 -8.44 43.72 -5.51
N ILE A 60 -7.28 43.07 -5.33
CA ILE A 60 -7.07 42.05 -4.28
C ILE A 60 -6.43 42.76 -3.07
N SER A 61 -7.08 42.71 -1.92
CA SER A 61 -6.55 43.25 -0.66
C SER A 61 -5.78 42.20 0.15
N PHE A 62 -4.97 42.64 1.11
CA PHE A 62 -4.28 41.74 2.03
C PHE A 62 -5.26 40.91 2.84
N ASP A 63 -6.36 41.51 3.30
CA ASP A 63 -7.39 40.82 4.08
C ASP A 63 -7.96 39.60 3.35
N LEU A 64 -8.15 39.69 2.02
CA LEU A 64 -8.65 38.57 1.24
C LEU A 64 -7.66 37.40 1.24
N LEU A 65 -6.35 37.68 1.14
CA LEU A 65 -5.32 36.65 1.23
C LEU A 65 -5.20 36.10 2.65
N PHE A 66 -5.28 36.94 3.70
CA PHE A 66 -5.24 36.51 5.10
C PHE A 66 -6.42 35.61 5.47
N GLN A 67 -7.62 35.85 4.93
CA GLN A 67 -8.79 35.01 5.14
C GLN A 67 -8.62 33.58 4.59
N MET A 68 -7.73 33.40 3.62
CA MET A 68 -7.41 32.08 3.08
C MET A 68 -6.35 31.33 3.88
N VAL A 69 -5.62 32.00 4.78
CA VAL A 69 -4.54 31.36 5.55
C VAL A 69 -5.12 30.65 6.77
N HIS A 70 -4.62 29.44 7.03
CA HIS A 70 -4.92 28.70 8.25
C HIS A 70 -4.52 29.51 9.49
N ASP A 71 -5.36 29.53 10.53
CA ASP A 71 -5.21 30.43 11.68
C ASP A 71 -3.81 30.38 12.32
N ASP A 72 -3.27 29.17 12.53
CA ASP A 72 -1.91 28.96 13.06
C ASP A 72 -0.80 29.65 12.26
N ASP A 73 -0.95 29.77 10.94
CA ASP A 73 0.11 30.26 10.04
C ASP A 73 -0.09 31.74 9.67
N ARG A 74 -1.24 32.34 10.02
CA ARG A 74 -1.60 33.72 9.62
C ARG A 74 -0.54 34.75 10.02
N HIS A 75 -0.02 34.61 11.24
CA HIS A 75 1.01 35.50 11.78
C HIS A 75 2.30 35.51 10.92
N LEU A 76 2.61 34.40 10.24
CA LEU A 76 3.77 34.32 9.33
C LEU A 76 3.52 35.21 8.11
N LEU A 77 2.34 35.11 7.48
CA LEU A 77 2.02 35.91 6.30
C LEU A 77 1.93 37.41 6.64
N GLU A 78 1.33 37.76 7.78
CA GLU A 78 1.28 39.13 8.28
C GLU A 78 2.70 39.69 8.43
N LYS A 79 3.60 38.95 9.09
CA LYS A 79 5.00 39.35 9.23
C LYS A 79 5.69 39.58 7.87
N LEU A 80 5.43 38.75 6.87
CA LEU A 80 6.01 38.90 5.53
C LEU A 80 5.50 40.17 4.81
N LEU A 81 4.21 40.45 4.88
CA LEU A 81 3.56 41.53 4.12
C LEU A 81 3.59 42.89 4.82
N THR A 82 3.61 42.93 6.15
CA THR A 82 3.46 44.17 6.95
C THR A 82 4.66 44.50 7.81
N SER A 83 5.79 43.79 7.67
CA SER A 83 7.01 44.13 8.40
C SER A 83 7.38 45.62 8.22
N PRO A 84 7.95 46.29 9.23
CA PRO A 84 8.41 47.68 9.11
C PRO A 84 9.85 47.81 8.60
N ASP A 85 10.64 46.72 8.55
CA ASP A 85 12.06 46.75 8.18
C ASP A 85 12.26 47.05 6.67
N PRO A 86 12.89 48.17 6.29
CA PRO A 86 13.05 48.55 4.88
C PRO A 86 13.97 47.61 4.09
N MET A 87 14.85 46.85 4.75
CA MET A 87 15.77 45.89 4.14
C MET A 87 15.24 44.44 4.24
N PHE A 88 13.97 44.26 4.61
CA PHE A 88 13.39 42.94 4.80
C PHE A 88 13.47 42.10 3.52
N PHE A 89 14.11 40.95 3.63
CA PHE A 89 14.23 39.96 2.58
C PHE A 89 14.20 38.56 3.20
N ASN A 90 13.27 37.71 2.74
CA ASN A 90 13.14 36.33 3.20
C ASN A 90 13.37 35.36 2.02
N PRO A 91 14.63 34.95 1.79
CA PRO A 91 14.97 34.07 0.67
C PRO A 91 14.58 32.60 0.89
N GLU A 92 14.57 32.12 2.14
CA GLU A 92 14.22 30.74 2.50
C GLU A 92 12.70 30.49 2.38
N GLY A 93 11.91 31.53 2.63
CA GLY A 93 10.46 31.53 2.61
C GLY A 93 9.84 30.90 3.86
N GLU A 94 8.54 31.12 4.03
CA GLU A 94 7.74 30.48 5.07
C GLU A 94 6.73 29.53 4.43
N ASN A 95 6.63 28.30 4.93
CA ASN A 95 5.59 27.36 4.48
C ASN A 95 4.27 27.69 5.16
N ILE A 96 3.30 28.19 4.40
CA ILE A 96 2.03 28.69 4.91
C ILE A 96 0.90 27.86 4.30
N ARG A 97 -0.02 27.38 5.16
CA ARG A 97 -1.22 26.66 4.74
C ARG A 97 -2.31 27.63 4.29
N PHE A 98 -2.80 27.42 3.09
CA PHE A 98 -3.94 28.11 2.50
C PHE A 98 -5.11 27.16 2.34
N VAL A 99 -6.26 27.53 2.89
CA VAL A 99 -7.53 26.81 2.76
C VAL A 99 -8.32 27.48 1.63
N THR A 100 -8.53 26.74 0.54
CA THR A 100 -9.36 27.24 -0.56
C THR A 100 -10.85 27.18 -0.18
N LYS A 101 -11.71 27.88 -0.94
CA LYS A 101 -13.17 27.84 -0.77
C LYS A 101 -13.76 26.42 -0.83
N HIS A 102 -13.07 25.47 -1.46
CA HIS A 102 -13.47 24.06 -1.54
C HIS A 102 -13.02 23.23 -0.33
N LEU A 103 -12.57 23.86 0.77
CA LEU A 103 -12.01 23.21 1.95
C LEU A 103 -10.77 22.35 1.68
N THR A 104 -10.13 22.53 0.52
CA THR A 104 -8.84 21.90 0.22
C THR A 104 -7.72 22.76 0.79
N SER A 105 -6.85 22.14 1.59
CA SER A 105 -5.66 22.78 2.13
C SER A 105 -4.49 22.59 1.17
N LYS A 106 -3.86 23.68 0.76
CA LYS A 106 -2.59 23.70 0.03
C LYS A 106 -1.51 24.34 0.89
N VAL A 107 -0.26 23.96 0.69
CA VAL A 107 0.89 24.59 1.36
C VAL A 107 1.69 25.34 0.33
N TYR A 108 1.88 26.64 0.54
CA TYR A 108 2.73 27.46 -0.30
C TYR A 108 3.97 27.89 0.48
N ASN A 109 5.15 27.76 -0.12
CA ASN A 109 6.35 28.44 0.37
C ASN A 109 6.29 29.89 -0.12
N VAL A 110 6.14 30.84 0.80
CA VAL A 110 5.99 32.27 0.51
C VAL A 110 7.31 32.98 0.81
N ARG A 111 7.92 33.54 -0.23
CA ARG A 111 9.14 34.35 -0.16
C ARG A 111 8.78 35.78 -0.46
N CYS A 112 9.33 36.71 0.31
CA CYS A 112 9.03 38.14 0.13
C CYS A 112 10.30 38.98 0.23
N GLY A 113 10.34 40.07 -0.53
CA GLY A 113 11.37 41.10 -0.44
C GLY A 113 10.73 42.48 -0.44
N LYS A 114 11.33 43.42 0.27
CA LYS A 114 10.88 44.80 0.24
C LYS A 114 11.66 45.67 -0.71
N MET A 115 10.96 46.64 -1.24
CA MET A 115 11.51 47.70 -2.05
C MET A 115 10.84 49.02 -1.71
N ILE A 116 11.64 50.06 -1.60
CA ILE A 116 11.16 51.44 -1.45
C ILE A 116 11.28 52.09 -2.82
N LEU A 117 10.16 52.55 -3.35
CA LEU A 117 10.12 53.32 -4.59
C LEU A 117 10.30 54.81 -4.29
N ASP A 118 10.63 55.58 -5.34
CA ASP A 118 10.67 57.04 -5.28
C ASP A 118 9.38 57.60 -4.66
N HIS A 119 9.52 58.63 -3.82
CA HIS A 119 8.46 59.18 -2.94
C HIS A 119 8.04 58.32 -1.73
N ASN A 120 8.92 57.45 -1.21
CA ASN A 120 8.70 56.67 0.03
C ASN A 120 7.51 55.69 -0.04
N VAL A 121 7.21 55.17 -1.23
CA VAL A 121 6.19 54.13 -1.39
C VAL A 121 6.81 52.77 -1.02
N ASN A 122 6.28 52.15 0.04
CA ASN A 122 6.76 50.86 0.53
C ASN A 122 6.03 49.73 -0.19
N CYS A 123 6.79 48.96 -0.96
CA CYS A 123 6.27 47.83 -1.72
C CYS A 123 6.88 46.50 -1.25
N VAL A 124 6.11 45.44 -1.36
CA VAL A 124 6.54 44.06 -1.13
C VAL A 124 6.42 43.29 -2.43
N THR A 125 7.50 42.67 -2.87
CA THR A 125 7.47 41.65 -3.90
C THR A 125 7.37 40.29 -3.25
N GLY A 126 6.62 39.37 -3.85
CA GLY A 126 6.51 38.02 -3.32
C GLY A 126 6.37 36.94 -4.39
N ILE A 127 6.86 35.77 -4.00
CA ILE A 127 6.82 34.53 -4.77
C ILE A 127 6.16 33.48 -3.89
N MET A 128 5.16 32.80 -4.42
CA MET A 128 4.47 31.69 -3.78
C MET A 128 4.63 30.44 -4.64
N THR A 129 5.29 29.44 -4.08
CA THR A 129 5.51 28.14 -4.73
C THR A 129 4.64 27.08 -4.05
N ASP A 130 3.81 26.35 -4.82
CA ASP A 130 2.99 25.27 -4.27
C ASP A 130 3.90 24.08 -3.88
N MET A 131 3.93 23.76 -2.59
CA MET A 131 4.74 22.69 -2.00
C MET A 131 3.90 21.48 -1.58
N SER A 132 2.60 21.47 -1.90
CA SER A 132 1.65 20.48 -1.39
C SER A 132 2.05 19.06 -1.75
N ASP A 133 2.39 18.79 -3.02
CA ASP A 133 2.77 17.46 -3.49
C ASP A 133 4.11 16.99 -2.90
N ILE A 134 5.07 17.91 -2.77
CA ILE A 134 6.39 17.61 -2.20
C ILE A 134 6.25 17.22 -0.72
N LEU A 135 5.54 18.03 0.07
CA LEU A 135 5.32 17.75 1.48
C LEU A 135 4.46 16.50 1.70
N TRP A 136 3.49 16.24 0.82
CA TRP A 136 2.73 15.00 0.82
C TRP A 136 3.64 13.80 0.58
N PHE A 137 4.51 13.86 -0.44
CA PHE A 137 5.45 12.79 -0.76
C PHE A 137 6.43 12.54 0.39
N GLU A 138 7.03 13.59 0.96
CA GLU A 138 7.90 13.47 2.13
C GLU A 138 7.21 12.82 3.33
N HIS A 139 5.94 13.18 3.58
CA HIS A 139 5.16 12.59 4.66
C HIS A 139 4.86 11.10 4.42
N GLN A 140 4.50 10.73 3.18
CA GLN A 140 4.32 9.32 2.81
C GLN A 140 5.64 8.54 2.92
N GLN A 141 6.75 9.13 2.49
CA GLN A 141 8.07 8.52 2.63
C GLN A 141 8.43 8.28 4.10
N LYS A 142 8.20 9.26 4.99
CA LYS A 142 8.40 9.10 6.43
C LYS A 142 7.54 7.99 7.04
N LYS A 143 6.27 7.89 6.62
CA LYS A 143 5.38 6.78 7.03
C LYS A 143 5.92 5.43 6.57
N ASN A 144 6.32 5.32 5.31
CA ASN A 144 6.88 4.10 4.75
C ASN A 144 8.17 3.70 5.47
N ASP A 145 9.10 4.63 5.70
CA ASP A 145 10.34 4.39 6.44
C ASP A 145 10.09 3.85 7.84
N LYS A 146 9.08 4.39 8.54
CA LYS A 146 8.66 3.88 9.84
C LYS A 146 8.16 2.44 9.74
N THR A 147 7.27 2.15 8.79
CA THR A 147 6.77 0.80 8.55
C THR A 147 7.91 -0.18 8.22
N PHE A 148 8.85 0.20 7.35
CA PHE A 148 10.00 -0.63 7.02
C PHE A 148 10.90 -0.92 8.22
N ARG A 149 11.14 0.06 9.10
CA ARG A 149 11.89 -0.16 10.35
C ARG A 149 11.18 -1.14 11.28
N GLU A 150 9.86 -1.01 11.42
CA GLU A 150 9.06 -1.94 12.23
C GLU A 150 9.10 -3.36 11.66
N LEU A 151 8.99 -3.51 10.34
CA LEU A 151 9.13 -4.81 9.66
C LEU A 151 10.52 -5.41 9.86
N SER A 152 11.57 -4.60 9.72
CA SER A 152 12.96 -5.03 9.95
C SER A 152 13.18 -5.54 11.38
N PHE A 153 12.56 -4.88 12.36
CA PHE A 153 12.59 -5.34 13.75
C PHE A 153 11.89 -6.70 13.92
N ILE A 154 10.68 -6.84 13.36
CA ILE A 154 9.91 -8.09 13.47
C ILE A 154 10.69 -9.27 12.84
N THR A 155 11.27 -9.08 11.66
CA THR A 155 12.04 -10.15 10.98
C THR A 155 13.33 -10.49 11.71
N SER A 156 14.07 -9.48 12.18
CA SER A 156 15.40 -9.68 12.76
C SER A 156 15.38 -10.11 14.23
N HIS A 157 14.31 -9.79 14.97
CA HIS A 157 14.21 -10.06 16.39
C HIS A 157 13.10 -11.07 16.72
N GLU A 158 11.86 -10.84 16.30
CA GLU A 158 10.74 -11.71 16.67
C GLU A 158 10.81 -13.06 15.93
N LEU A 159 10.89 -13.04 14.59
CA LEU A 159 10.97 -14.26 13.79
C LEU A 159 12.29 -15.01 14.01
N ARG A 160 13.42 -14.30 13.99
CA ARG A 160 14.74 -14.91 14.17
C ARG A 160 14.89 -15.60 15.52
N HIS A 161 14.34 -15.03 16.59
CA HIS A 161 14.42 -15.61 17.93
C HIS A 161 13.69 -16.95 18.02
N GLU A 162 12.46 -17.03 17.48
CA GLU A 162 11.70 -18.28 17.48
C GLU A 162 12.29 -19.32 16.51
N TYR A 163 12.78 -18.88 15.35
CA TYR A 163 13.53 -19.75 14.44
C TYR A 163 14.77 -20.35 15.10
N ALA A 164 15.57 -19.54 15.80
CA ALA A 164 16.77 -20.02 16.49
C ALA A 164 16.45 -21.09 17.55
N LYS A 165 15.35 -20.92 18.31
CA LYS A 165 14.88 -21.94 19.25
C LYS A 165 14.55 -23.27 18.58
N ILE A 166 13.78 -23.22 17.48
CA ILE A 166 13.43 -24.43 16.73
C ILE A 166 14.68 -25.09 16.18
N GLN A 167 15.60 -24.31 15.62
CA GLN A 167 16.87 -24.81 15.09
C GLN A 167 17.68 -25.52 16.18
N SER A 168 17.84 -24.92 17.36
CA SER A 168 18.54 -25.55 18.49
C SER A 168 17.84 -26.82 18.96
N ILE A 169 16.51 -26.84 19.01
CA ILE A 169 15.75 -28.03 19.37
C ILE A 169 16.01 -29.16 18.36
N VAL A 170 15.91 -28.88 17.06
CA VAL A 170 16.15 -29.89 16.01
C VAL A 170 17.56 -30.45 16.08
N GLN A 171 18.58 -29.60 16.29
CA GLN A 171 19.98 -30.03 16.47
C GLN A 171 20.18 -30.96 17.66
N VAL A 172 19.41 -30.76 18.72
CA VAL A 172 19.50 -31.56 19.95
C VAL A 172 18.71 -32.86 19.79
N LEU A 173 17.55 -32.86 19.13
CA LEU A 173 16.64 -34.02 19.02
C LEU A 173 17.26 -35.27 18.40
N ASP A 174 18.31 -35.14 17.58
CA ASP A 174 19.02 -36.27 16.97
C ASP A 174 19.95 -37.01 17.97
N ASN A 175 20.17 -36.46 19.17
CA ASN A 175 21.01 -37.09 20.18
C ASN A 175 20.29 -38.29 20.85
N PRO A 176 20.85 -39.51 20.73
CA PRO A 176 20.26 -40.72 21.31
C PRO A 176 20.25 -40.72 22.84
N GLU A 177 21.04 -39.88 23.51
CA GLU A 177 21.09 -39.80 24.98
C GLU A 177 19.89 -39.07 25.59
N ILE A 178 19.08 -38.39 24.77
CA ILE A 178 17.91 -37.64 25.24
C ILE A 178 16.78 -38.59 25.59
N ASN A 179 16.28 -38.45 26.81
CA ASN A 179 15.16 -39.26 27.26
C ASN A 179 13.82 -38.80 26.65
N VAL A 180 12.81 -39.67 26.70
CA VAL A 180 11.49 -39.43 26.08
C VAL A 180 10.80 -38.18 26.66
N ARG A 181 11.00 -37.88 27.95
CA ARG A 181 10.38 -36.71 28.57
C ARG A 181 10.98 -35.41 28.04
N GLU A 182 12.31 -35.31 28.04
CA GLU A 182 13.04 -34.17 27.47
C GLU A 182 12.69 -33.96 25.99
N ARG A 183 12.62 -35.05 25.23
CA ARG A 183 12.18 -35.02 23.83
C ARG A 183 10.79 -34.42 23.67
N ASN A 184 9.83 -34.86 24.48
CA ASN A 184 8.45 -34.35 24.44
C ASN A 184 8.37 -32.88 24.85
N ASP A 185 9.13 -32.48 25.87
CA ASP A 185 9.20 -31.07 26.32
C ASP A 185 9.78 -30.17 25.22
N MET A 186 10.83 -30.63 24.53
CA MET A 186 11.43 -29.95 23.37
C MET A 186 10.46 -29.85 22.19
N ILE A 187 9.75 -30.92 21.84
CA ILE A 187 8.73 -30.90 20.78
C ILE A 187 7.61 -29.92 21.14
N SER A 188 7.17 -29.89 22.41
CA SER A 188 6.16 -28.93 22.88
C SER A 188 6.66 -27.48 22.78
N ALA A 189 7.92 -27.22 23.13
CA ALA A 189 8.54 -25.91 22.96
C ALA A 189 8.63 -25.49 21.48
N ALA A 190 9.03 -26.40 20.60
CA ALA A 190 9.08 -26.15 19.16
C ALA A 190 7.69 -25.80 18.59
N ARG A 191 6.64 -26.54 18.97
CA ARG A 191 5.26 -26.23 18.57
C ARG A 191 4.83 -24.83 19.02
N LYS A 192 5.17 -24.42 20.24
CA LYS A 192 4.90 -23.07 20.74
C LYS A 192 5.62 -22.00 19.92
N SER A 193 6.90 -22.22 19.58
CA SER A 193 7.65 -21.31 18.71
C SER A 193 7.07 -21.21 17.30
N ILE A 194 6.60 -22.33 16.71
CA ILE A 194 5.91 -22.33 15.41
C ILE A 194 4.62 -21.49 15.47
N GLN A 195 3.84 -21.61 16.55
CA GLN A 195 2.63 -20.79 16.73
C GLN A 195 2.97 -19.29 16.82
N VAL A 196 4.03 -18.93 17.53
CA VAL A 196 4.49 -17.54 17.61
C VAL A 196 4.92 -17.05 16.22
N ILE A 197 5.73 -17.82 15.47
CA ILE A 197 6.11 -17.49 14.09
C ILE A 197 4.87 -17.23 13.23
N ASN A 198 3.86 -18.10 13.28
CA ASN A 198 2.64 -17.93 12.51
C ASN A 198 1.93 -16.61 12.86
N SER A 199 1.76 -16.31 14.16
CA SER A 199 1.16 -15.04 14.60
C SER A 199 1.96 -13.82 14.15
N THR A 200 3.29 -13.93 14.10
CA THR A 200 4.19 -12.89 13.63
C THR A 200 4.08 -12.66 12.12
N ILE A 201 3.87 -13.73 11.33
CA ILE A 201 3.59 -13.63 9.89
C ILE A 201 2.28 -12.85 9.66
N PHE A 202 1.21 -13.16 10.39
CA PHE A 202 -0.04 -12.38 10.33
C PHE A 202 0.17 -10.90 10.71
N LYS A 203 0.96 -10.64 11.74
CA LYS A 203 1.32 -9.26 12.15
C LYS A 203 2.08 -8.51 11.06
N ILE A 204 3.00 -9.17 10.34
CA ILE A 204 3.71 -8.59 9.19
C ILE A 204 2.71 -8.26 8.08
N ASN A 205 1.86 -9.21 7.71
CA ASN A 205 0.90 -9.00 6.63
C ASN A 205 -0.11 -7.91 6.96
N HIS A 206 -0.60 -7.81 8.19
CA HIS A 206 -1.45 -6.69 8.61
C HIS A 206 -0.73 -5.33 8.56
N LYS A 207 0.59 -5.28 8.79
CA LYS A 207 1.36 -4.03 8.64
C LYS A 207 1.61 -3.64 7.19
N LEU A 208 1.54 -4.61 6.27
CA LEU A 208 1.68 -4.40 4.83
C LEU A 208 0.33 -4.13 4.14
N SER A 209 -0.74 -4.77 4.59
CA SER A 209 -2.08 -4.68 4.02
C SER A 209 -2.90 -3.57 4.72
N PHE A 210 -2.92 -2.38 4.12
CA PHE A 210 -3.91 -1.37 4.47
C PHE A 210 -5.23 -1.77 3.79
N ASN A 211 -6.20 -2.28 4.57
CA ASN A 211 -7.58 -2.62 4.18
C ASN A 211 -7.82 -4.04 3.63
N GLN A 212 -7.81 -5.05 4.50
CA GLN A 212 -8.44 -6.33 4.18
C GLN A 212 -9.50 -6.67 5.22
N THR A 213 -10.73 -6.91 4.76
CA THR A 213 -11.86 -7.38 5.56
C THR A 213 -11.95 -8.90 5.46
N ASP A 214 -12.08 -9.57 6.61
CA ASP A 214 -12.33 -11.00 6.64
C ASP A 214 -13.76 -11.33 6.18
N GLY A 215 -13.89 -11.63 4.89
CA GLY A 215 -15.09 -12.28 4.37
C GLY A 215 -15.14 -13.72 4.86
N TYR A 216 -16.10 -14.07 5.70
CA TYR A 216 -16.39 -15.45 6.07
C TYR A 216 -17.08 -16.18 4.90
N PHE A 217 -16.69 -17.43 4.64
CA PHE A 217 -17.40 -18.30 3.71
C PHE A 217 -18.77 -18.70 4.29
N ASN A 218 -19.85 -18.35 3.60
CA ASN A 218 -21.18 -18.91 3.88
C ASN A 218 -21.49 -19.98 2.83
N PHE A 219 -21.40 -21.25 3.22
CA PHE A 219 -21.74 -22.37 2.34
C PHE A 219 -23.13 -22.95 2.63
N TYR A 220 -23.82 -23.29 1.54
CA TYR A 220 -24.94 -24.22 1.56
C TYR A 220 -24.38 -25.65 1.49
N LYS A 221 -24.50 -26.40 2.60
CA LYS A 221 -24.08 -27.81 2.70
C LYS A 221 -24.79 -28.66 1.63
N ARG A 222 -24.03 -29.39 0.82
CA ARG A 222 -24.53 -30.52 0.03
C ARG A 222 -23.75 -31.77 0.44
N ASN A 223 -24.48 -32.81 0.85
CA ASN A 223 -23.92 -34.12 1.17
C ASN A 223 -23.48 -34.81 -0.13
N GLN A 224 -22.24 -34.58 -0.55
CA GLN A 224 -21.57 -35.39 -1.56
C GLN A 224 -20.47 -36.18 -0.88
N GLN A 225 -20.49 -37.51 -1.06
CA GLN A 225 -19.51 -38.43 -0.49
C GLN A 225 -18.40 -38.70 -1.52
N TYR A 226 -17.17 -38.29 -1.22
CA TYR A 226 -16.02 -38.57 -2.09
C TYR A 226 -15.39 -39.92 -1.77
N LYS A 227 -14.99 -40.66 -2.81
CA LYS A 227 -14.35 -41.98 -2.68
C LYS A 227 -12.82 -41.90 -2.73
N LYS A 228 -12.29 -40.85 -3.36
CA LYS A 228 -10.86 -40.66 -3.61
C LYS A 228 -10.47 -39.21 -3.41
N VAL A 229 -9.25 -38.97 -2.92
CA VAL A 229 -8.64 -37.64 -2.86
C VAL A 229 -7.55 -37.54 -3.91
N ILE A 230 -7.54 -36.43 -4.64
CA ILE A 230 -6.46 -36.07 -5.56
C ILE A 230 -5.67 -34.92 -4.92
N LEU A 231 -4.38 -35.11 -4.73
CA LEU A 231 -3.44 -34.04 -4.36
C LEU A 231 -2.72 -33.56 -5.61
N ILE A 232 -2.75 -32.25 -5.86
CA ILE A 232 -2.04 -31.61 -6.97
C ILE A 232 -1.11 -30.55 -6.36
N ASP A 233 0.18 -30.87 -6.23
CA ASP A 233 1.19 -30.03 -5.56
C ASP A 233 2.58 -30.45 -6.07
N ASP A 234 3.46 -29.52 -6.42
CA ASP A 234 4.82 -29.86 -6.89
C ASP A 234 5.77 -30.25 -5.74
N ASP A 235 5.43 -29.92 -4.49
CA ASP A 235 6.24 -30.27 -3.33
C ASP A 235 6.02 -31.72 -2.91
N ALA A 236 6.99 -32.58 -3.27
CA ALA A 236 7.00 -34.00 -2.93
C ALA A 236 6.90 -34.27 -1.41
N LEU A 237 7.54 -33.47 -0.57
CA LEU A 237 7.49 -33.65 0.88
C LEU A 237 6.10 -33.28 1.41
N THR A 238 5.55 -32.16 0.95
CA THR A 238 4.18 -31.73 1.29
C THR A 238 3.17 -32.81 0.89
N ASN A 239 3.29 -33.40 -0.31
CA ASN A 239 2.46 -34.51 -0.76
C ASN A 239 2.54 -35.75 0.14
N ILE A 240 3.75 -36.15 0.54
CA ILE A 240 3.95 -37.29 1.46
C ILE A 240 3.25 -37.03 2.80
N ILE A 241 3.41 -35.83 3.36
CA ILE A 241 2.81 -35.44 4.63
C ILE A 241 1.29 -35.39 4.52
N ASN A 242 0.74 -34.68 3.53
CA ASN A 242 -0.69 -34.54 3.33
C ASN A 242 -1.38 -35.89 3.11
N LYS A 243 -0.78 -36.75 2.27
CA LYS A 243 -1.26 -38.14 2.08
C LYS A 243 -1.31 -38.89 3.39
N ARG A 244 -0.27 -38.78 4.22
CA ARG A 244 -0.21 -39.44 5.52
C ARG A 244 -1.30 -38.91 6.48
N ILE A 245 -1.51 -37.61 6.53
CA ILE A 245 -2.55 -36.99 7.36
C ILE A 245 -3.95 -37.48 6.95
N ILE A 246 -4.23 -37.52 5.64
CA ILE A 246 -5.49 -38.04 5.11
C ILE A 246 -5.71 -39.50 5.55
N GLN A 247 -4.70 -40.34 5.39
CA GLN A 247 -4.77 -41.75 5.76
C GLN A 247 -4.82 -42.00 7.28
N MET A 248 -4.38 -41.03 8.11
CA MET A 248 -4.57 -41.11 9.56
C MET A 248 -6.02 -40.84 9.97
N VAL A 249 -6.79 -40.09 9.17
CA VAL A 249 -8.21 -39.83 9.41
C VAL A 249 -9.08 -40.94 8.80
N ASP A 250 -8.79 -41.35 7.56
CA ASP A 250 -9.45 -42.48 6.90
C ASP A 250 -8.40 -43.40 6.23
N PRO A 251 -8.03 -44.52 6.87
CA PRO A 251 -7.01 -45.43 6.35
C PRO A 251 -7.35 -46.07 5.00
N ASN A 252 -8.64 -46.10 4.63
CA ASN A 252 -9.10 -46.69 3.38
C ASN A 252 -9.22 -45.67 2.24
N MET A 253 -9.00 -44.37 2.53
CA MET A 253 -9.07 -43.32 1.52
C MET A 253 -7.93 -43.48 0.51
N GLU A 254 -8.30 -43.68 -0.75
CA GLU A 254 -7.34 -43.70 -1.85
C GLU A 254 -6.89 -42.27 -2.16
N VAL A 255 -5.58 -42.04 -2.08
CA VAL A 255 -4.97 -40.73 -2.35
C VAL A 255 -4.06 -40.84 -3.56
N MET A 256 -4.45 -40.17 -4.65
CA MET A 256 -3.65 -39.99 -5.86
C MET A 256 -2.90 -38.67 -5.77
N VAL A 257 -1.65 -38.65 -6.23
CA VAL A 257 -0.77 -37.49 -6.16
C VAL A 257 -0.29 -37.16 -7.57
N PHE A 258 -0.38 -35.89 -7.93
CA PHE A 258 0.18 -35.33 -9.16
C PHE A 258 1.12 -34.18 -8.80
N ASP A 259 2.36 -34.28 -9.27
CA ASP A 259 3.42 -33.30 -9.06
C ASP A 259 3.42 -32.16 -10.10
N THR A 260 2.53 -32.26 -11.09
CA THR A 260 2.45 -31.35 -12.23
C THR A 260 1.00 -31.17 -12.64
N ILE A 261 0.63 -29.95 -13.02
CA ILE A 261 -0.74 -29.64 -13.49
C ILE A 261 -1.12 -30.49 -14.72
N SER A 262 -0.22 -30.61 -15.70
CA SER A 262 -0.50 -31.32 -16.95
C SER A 262 -0.81 -32.81 -16.74
N SER A 263 -0.14 -33.47 -15.79
CA SER A 263 -0.42 -34.88 -15.48
C SER A 263 -1.79 -35.06 -14.83
N ALA A 264 -2.17 -34.14 -13.94
CA ALA A 264 -3.49 -34.11 -13.33
C ALA A 264 -4.58 -33.85 -14.38
N GLU A 265 -4.37 -32.87 -15.28
CA GLU A 265 -5.30 -32.56 -16.37
C GLU A 265 -5.50 -33.74 -17.31
N THR A 266 -4.41 -34.38 -17.74
CA THR A 266 -4.46 -35.56 -18.61
C THR A 266 -5.28 -36.68 -17.97
N PHE A 267 -5.07 -36.93 -16.67
CA PHE A 267 -5.83 -37.93 -15.92
C PHE A 267 -7.32 -37.57 -15.81
N LEU A 268 -7.63 -36.32 -15.47
CA LEU A 268 -9.02 -35.87 -15.28
C LEU A 268 -9.81 -35.82 -16.59
N GLN A 269 -9.18 -35.50 -17.71
CA GLN A 269 -9.83 -35.53 -19.03
C GLN A 269 -10.07 -36.96 -19.54
N ALA A 270 -9.19 -37.91 -19.19
CA ALA A 270 -9.31 -39.30 -19.63
C ALA A 270 -10.34 -40.12 -18.84
N ASN A 271 -10.78 -39.66 -17.66
CA ASN A 271 -11.66 -40.41 -16.76
C ASN A 271 -12.99 -39.69 -16.52
N ASP A 272 -14.11 -40.31 -16.90
CA ASP A 272 -15.47 -39.75 -16.73
C ASP A 272 -16.07 -40.01 -15.32
N HIS A 273 -15.23 -40.11 -14.29
CA HIS A 273 -15.67 -40.37 -12.90
C HIS A 273 -16.17 -39.07 -12.23
N SER A 274 -17.17 -38.43 -12.85
CA SER A 274 -17.76 -37.18 -12.37
C SER A 274 -18.24 -37.29 -10.92
N GLY A 275 -17.66 -36.48 -10.04
CA GLY A 275 -18.10 -36.32 -8.64
C GLY A 275 -17.55 -37.33 -7.62
N GLU A 276 -16.69 -38.28 -8.00
CA GLU A 276 -16.10 -39.23 -7.04
C GLU A 276 -14.82 -38.71 -6.35
N PHE A 277 -14.23 -37.62 -6.85
CA PHE A 277 -12.97 -37.06 -6.36
C PHE A 277 -13.19 -35.80 -5.51
N LEU A 278 -12.40 -35.67 -4.45
CA LEU A 278 -12.08 -34.38 -3.85
C LEU A 278 -10.67 -33.98 -4.28
N ILE A 279 -10.53 -32.83 -4.94
CA ILE A 279 -9.24 -32.33 -5.41
C ILE A 279 -8.72 -31.32 -4.38
N LEU A 280 -7.54 -31.57 -3.81
CA LEU A 280 -6.77 -30.57 -3.06
C LEU A 280 -5.67 -30.04 -3.97
N LEU A 281 -5.78 -28.77 -4.33
CA LEU A 281 -4.98 -28.13 -5.37
C LEU A 281 -4.09 -27.05 -4.76
N ASP A 282 -2.78 -27.17 -4.89
CA ASP A 282 -1.88 -26.03 -4.71
C ASP A 282 -2.03 -25.02 -5.86
N VAL A 283 -2.10 -23.73 -5.53
CA VAL A 283 -2.23 -22.67 -6.54
C VAL A 283 -0.90 -22.08 -7.01
N ASN A 284 0.20 -22.36 -6.30
CA ASN A 284 1.50 -21.75 -6.52
C ASN A 284 2.52 -22.78 -7.03
N PHE A 285 2.41 -23.11 -8.33
CA PHE A 285 3.39 -23.94 -9.01
C PHE A 285 4.57 -23.10 -9.54
N PRO A 286 5.82 -23.61 -9.55
CA PRO A 286 6.99 -22.85 -10.00
C PRO A 286 6.97 -22.44 -11.48
N PHE A 287 6.37 -23.25 -12.36
CA PHE A 287 6.40 -23.08 -13.83
C PHE A 287 5.02 -23.02 -14.49
N SER A 288 3.96 -23.13 -13.68
CA SER A 288 2.56 -23.15 -14.11
C SER A 288 1.71 -22.53 -13.00
N SER A 289 0.45 -22.23 -13.23
CA SER A 289 -0.41 -21.64 -12.21
C SER A 289 -1.57 -22.58 -11.89
N GLY A 290 -1.80 -22.92 -10.63
CA GLY A 290 -3.00 -23.68 -10.26
C GLY A 290 -4.29 -22.91 -10.55
N TRP A 291 -4.20 -21.58 -10.72
CA TRP A 291 -5.30 -20.79 -11.27
C TRP A 291 -5.63 -21.13 -12.73
N ASP A 292 -4.63 -21.45 -13.54
CA ASP A 292 -4.83 -21.86 -14.94
C ASP A 292 -5.50 -23.23 -15.00
N PHE A 293 -5.11 -24.15 -14.10
CA PHE A 293 -5.82 -25.42 -13.93
C PHE A 293 -7.31 -25.19 -13.64
N LEU A 294 -7.66 -24.28 -12.72
CA LEU A 294 -9.06 -23.99 -12.40
C LEU A 294 -9.83 -23.43 -13.61
N LEU A 295 -9.20 -22.58 -14.43
CA LEU A 295 -9.79 -22.07 -15.67
C LEU A 295 -10.03 -23.17 -16.70
N HIS A 296 -9.09 -24.08 -16.91
CA HIS A 296 -9.28 -25.22 -17.81
C HIS A 296 -10.33 -26.18 -17.27
N TYR A 297 -10.29 -26.46 -15.97
CA TYR A 297 -11.17 -27.41 -15.30
C TYR A 297 -12.65 -27.02 -15.38
N GLN A 298 -12.98 -25.72 -15.52
CA GLN A 298 -14.35 -25.24 -15.78
C GLN A 298 -14.98 -25.85 -17.05
N HIS A 299 -14.15 -26.27 -18.00
CA HIS A 299 -14.59 -26.81 -19.28
C HIS A 299 -14.62 -28.35 -19.30
N TYR A 300 -14.25 -29.02 -18.21
CA TYR A 300 -14.22 -30.48 -18.15
C TYR A 300 -15.61 -31.04 -17.86
N THR A 301 -15.88 -32.27 -18.34
CA THR A 301 -17.14 -32.98 -18.03
C THR A 301 -17.20 -33.44 -16.58
N VAL A 302 -16.03 -33.61 -15.93
CA VAL A 302 -15.90 -33.98 -14.52
C VAL A 302 -16.32 -32.82 -13.63
N ASN A 303 -17.26 -33.06 -12.70
CA ASN A 303 -17.75 -32.07 -11.74
C ASN A 303 -17.31 -32.40 -10.29
N SER A 304 -16.02 -32.66 -10.12
CA SER A 304 -15.44 -32.88 -8.79
C SER A 304 -15.20 -31.55 -8.10
N LYS A 305 -15.23 -31.56 -6.77
CA LYS A 305 -15.01 -30.34 -5.98
C LYS A 305 -13.53 -30.13 -5.72
N VAL A 306 -13.15 -28.86 -5.67
CA VAL A 306 -11.77 -28.42 -5.47
C VAL A 306 -11.68 -27.68 -4.15
N ILE A 307 -10.69 -28.02 -3.33
CA ILE A 307 -10.24 -27.21 -2.20
C ILE A 307 -8.88 -26.65 -2.61
N VAL A 308 -8.77 -25.32 -2.58
CA VAL A 308 -7.51 -24.65 -2.84
C VAL A 308 -6.62 -24.73 -1.61
N LEU A 309 -5.38 -25.15 -1.80
CA LEU A 309 -4.30 -25.09 -0.82
C LEU A 309 -3.37 -23.94 -1.21
N SER A 310 -3.04 -23.07 -0.26
CA SER A 310 -2.08 -21.99 -0.52
C SER A 310 -1.19 -21.74 0.68
N SER A 311 0.09 -21.43 0.42
CA SER A 311 1.00 -20.91 1.45
C SER A 311 0.77 -19.43 1.76
N SER A 312 -0.04 -18.74 0.95
CA SER A 312 -0.40 -17.34 1.15
C SER A 312 -1.48 -17.20 2.23
N ILE A 313 -1.33 -16.16 3.06
CA ILE A 313 -2.38 -15.70 3.97
C ILE A 313 -3.07 -14.43 3.45
N ASP A 314 -2.81 -14.06 2.20
CA ASP A 314 -3.42 -12.90 1.56
C ASP A 314 -4.90 -13.18 1.25
N THR A 315 -5.79 -12.24 1.59
CA THR A 315 -7.21 -12.38 1.27
C THR A 315 -7.49 -12.32 -0.22
N TYR A 316 -6.59 -11.73 -1.03
CA TYR A 316 -6.73 -11.68 -2.48
C TYR A 316 -6.85 -13.07 -3.11
N ASP A 317 -5.97 -14.00 -2.73
CA ASP A 317 -6.01 -15.38 -3.25
C ASP A 317 -7.30 -16.08 -2.81
N ARG A 318 -7.73 -15.85 -1.56
CA ARG A 318 -9.00 -16.38 -1.04
C ARG A 318 -10.18 -15.84 -1.83
N ASP A 319 -10.23 -14.54 -2.10
CA ASP A 319 -11.33 -13.91 -2.83
C ASP A 319 -11.34 -14.34 -4.31
N LYS A 320 -10.17 -14.43 -4.95
CA LYS A 320 -10.02 -14.98 -6.30
C LYS A 320 -10.55 -16.42 -6.40
N SER A 321 -10.29 -17.25 -5.39
CA SER A 321 -10.79 -18.63 -5.37
C SER A 321 -12.32 -18.72 -5.37
N ARG A 322 -13.03 -17.70 -4.87
CA ARG A 322 -14.50 -17.64 -4.85
C ARG A 322 -15.12 -17.43 -6.23
N GLU A 323 -14.35 -16.94 -7.19
CA GLU A 323 -14.82 -16.73 -8.56
C GLU A 323 -15.01 -18.06 -9.31
N PHE A 324 -14.46 -19.17 -8.77
CA PHE A 324 -14.51 -20.49 -9.37
C PHE A 324 -15.62 -21.37 -8.76
N PRO A 325 -16.68 -21.75 -9.51
CA PRO A 325 -17.84 -22.46 -8.94
C PRO A 325 -17.57 -23.87 -8.39
N MET A 326 -16.48 -24.53 -8.82
CA MET A 326 -16.07 -25.83 -8.31
C MET A 326 -15.30 -25.74 -6.99
N VAL A 327 -14.77 -24.56 -6.65
CA VAL A 327 -13.99 -24.36 -5.43
C VAL A 327 -14.96 -24.31 -4.25
N VAL A 328 -14.81 -25.26 -3.34
CA VAL A 328 -15.67 -25.41 -2.16
C VAL A 328 -15.00 -25.02 -0.87
N ASP A 329 -13.68 -24.83 -0.88
CA ASP A 329 -12.96 -24.30 0.28
C ASP A 329 -11.59 -23.75 -0.12
N TYR A 330 -11.02 -22.93 0.77
CA TYR A 330 -9.67 -22.40 0.67
C TYR A 330 -8.95 -22.61 2.00
N ILE A 331 -7.85 -23.35 1.97
CA ILE A 331 -7.08 -23.73 3.14
C ILE A 331 -5.66 -23.16 3.03
N THR A 332 -5.27 -22.38 4.02
CA THR A 332 -3.87 -21.99 4.18
C THR A 332 -3.07 -23.19 4.70
N LYS A 333 -2.00 -23.53 4.00
CA LYS A 333 -1.04 -24.58 4.39
C LYS A 333 -0.38 -24.23 5.75
N PRO A 334 0.04 -25.22 6.56
CA PRO A 334 -0.02 -26.66 6.28
C PRO A 334 -1.40 -27.27 6.59
N LEU A 335 -1.72 -28.37 5.89
CA LEU A 335 -2.92 -29.14 6.17
C LEU A 335 -2.78 -29.84 7.53
N SER A 336 -3.74 -29.66 8.43
CA SER A 336 -3.75 -30.32 9.75
C SER A 336 -4.70 -31.52 9.79
N LEU A 337 -4.51 -32.38 10.79
CA LEU A 337 -5.37 -33.54 11.01
C LEU A 337 -6.79 -33.12 11.40
N GLU A 338 -6.94 -32.03 12.15
CA GLU A 338 -8.22 -31.41 12.48
C GLU A 338 -8.92 -30.87 11.23
N MET A 339 -8.21 -30.17 10.35
CA MET A 339 -8.77 -29.67 9.08
C MET A 339 -9.29 -30.83 8.22
N VAL A 340 -8.52 -31.91 8.06
CA VAL A 340 -8.97 -33.08 7.28
C VAL A 340 -10.20 -33.73 7.90
N LYS A 341 -10.26 -33.84 9.24
CA LYS A 341 -11.47 -34.31 9.93
C LYS A 341 -12.68 -33.42 9.63
N GLU A 342 -12.51 -32.11 9.63
CA GLU A 342 -13.58 -31.16 9.31
C GLU A 342 -14.03 -31.27 7.85
N ILE A 343 -13.09 -31.36 6.90
CA ILE A 343 -13.38 -31.62 5.48
C ILE A 343 -14.19 -32.91 5.36
N PHE A 344 -13.72 -34.01 5.94
CA PHE A 344 -14.42 -35.30 5.84
C PHE A 344 -15.75 -35.30 6.59
N ASN A 345 -15.92 -34.56 7.68
CA ASN A 345 -17.24 -34.43 8.33
C ASN A 345 -18.22 -33.56 7.52
N THR A 346 -17.70 -32.65 6.69
CA THR A 346 -18.52 -31.74 5.88
C THR A 346 -18.93 -32.37 4.55
N TYR A 347 -18.07 -33.24 4.01
CA TYR A 347 -18.24 -33.86 2.69
C TYR A 347 -18.27 -35.40 2.73
N ARG A 348 -18.77 -35.97 3.83
CA ARG A 348 -19.12 -37.39 3.96
C ARG A 348 -20.56 -37.46 4.43
#